data_AF-A0A9P7ED53-F1
#
_entry.id   AF-A0A9P7ED53-F1
#
_cell.length_a   1.000
_cell.length_b   1.000
_cell.length_c   1.000
_cell.angle_alpha   90.00
_cell.angle_beta   90.00
_cell.angle_gamma   90.00
#
_symmetry.space_group_name_H-M   'P 1'
#
loop_
_entity.id
_entity.type
_entity.pdbx_description
1 polymer ?
#
loop_
_entity_poly.entity_id
_entity_poly.type
_entity_poly.pdbx_seq_one_letter_code
_entity_poly.pdbx_strand_id
1 'polypeptide(L)'
;MMHSFITLSFVSSLCSTLSVFALRIPFDVHIQTPASNPTTHFPRQSSSNGIVPVGNTQNVFYYTNITLGGQNISVMLDTGSSDLWVAGQVSGATDTGSSLKLSYAVGTAAGDIYTAPFEFAGQSVSDQAFLLVTNVSSFSTNIHSEGYDGLIGLGPNTGSSIYKKLDGNSGNNPINRIFQQTSSSSNDYITMMLSRKGDPGSNITGQFTIGEVVSGFENVTSMPQLSIEKVYKVTDVDQHWQIVTDKNNGIIGPDGQPIKYSSIAPKAPDGTIVGVLDSGFTLPQVPRTVSDAIYGRVQGAEWSASSEAWLVPCGQLINVTFNFGGVSYPIHPLDVSSSDFGVTFSNGNPACLGTFQPVTSAFSLLGEYDMILGMAFLRNTYTLINYGNFITGGSNSNNPYVQLLPLTNIESAVNDFIQVRLNGQNTINSPQYALLPASQQQHSPESASEKKQAYEELVLSRWPYILAGGMVFLILLISYCIWRCCCRRKRMAKKAAKKAAQQKGGAASAGGFMSGPYAQLHDSQSTASLVMQPMRGSTVKLEEDYGGKDAFARSR
;
A
#
# COMPACT_ATOMS: atom_id res chain seq x y z
N MET A 1 -13.65 41.90 15.47
CA MET A 1 -13.67 40.86 14.42
C MET A 1 -12.25 40.34 14.26
N MET A 2 -11.93 39.20 14.87
CA MET A 2 -10.67 38.48 14.67
C MET A 2 -11.08 37.09 14.18
N HIS A 3 -10.80 36.81 12.91
CA HIS A 3 -11.09 35.51 12.30
C HIS A 3 -10.00 34.51 12.69
N SER A 4 -10.46 33.30 12.98
CA SER A 4 -9.70 32.13 13.41
C SER A 4 -8.73 31.67 12.31
N PHE A 5 -7.43 31.88 12.52
CA PHE A 5 -6.35 31.35 11.67
C PHE A 5 -5.72 30.06 12.22
N ILE A 6 -6.22 29.50 13.33
CA ILE A 6 -5.56 28.39 14.02
C ILE A 6 -6.01 27.01 13.49
N THR A 7 -7.14 26.93 12.77
CA THR A 7 -7.67 25.65 12.26
C THR A 7 -7.12 25.22 10.89
N LEU A 8 -6.48 26.11 10.11
CA LEU A 8 -5.91 25.74 8.81
C LEU A 8 -4.47 25.21 8.88
N SER A 9 -3.65 25.66 9.84
CA SER A 9 -2.24 25.22 9.94
C SER A 9 -2.08 23.77 10.42
N PHE A 10 -3.06 23.20 11.13
CA PHE A 10 -2.98 21.80 11.57
C PHE A 10 -3.39 20.80 10.47
N VAL A 11 -4.24 21.22 9.52
CA VAL A 11 -4.69 20.39 8.39
C VAL A 11 -3.61 20.29 7.31
N SER A 12 -2.82 21.35 7.11
CA SER A 12 -1.72 21.37 6.13
C SER A 12 -0.51 20.51 6.53
N SER A 13 -0.27 20.25 7.81
CA SER A 13 0.93 19.54 8.27
C SER A 13 0.78 18.02 8.35
N LEU A 14 -0.45 17.48 8.27
CA LEU A 14 -0.70 16.04 8.30
C LEU A 14 -0.90 15.40 6.92
N CYS A 15 -1.17 16.19 5.86
CA CYS A 15 -1.32 15.66 4.49
C CYS A 15 0.02 15.43 3.76
N SER A 16 1.17 15.68 4.38
CA SER A 16 2.49 15.59 3.73
C SER A 16 3.22 14.26 3.96
N THR A 17 2.60 13.27 4.62
CA THR A 17 3.25 12.01 5.00
C THR A 17 2.41 10.78 4.67
N LEU A 18 1.70 10.79 3.55
CA LEU A 18 1.13 9.57 2.99
C LEU A 18 2.25 8.86 2.22
N SER A 19 3.00 8.04 2.96
CA SER A 19 3.97 7.13 2.38
C SER A 19 3.25 5.90 1.86
N VAL A 20 3.49 5.53 0.61
CA VAL A 20 3.16 4.19 0.11
C VAL A 20 4.14 3.23 0.77
N PHE A 21 3.78 2.71 1.93
CA PHE A 21 4.55 1.67 2.60
C PHE A 21 4.27 0.35 1.89
N ALA A 22 5.27 -0.15 1.18
CA ALA A 22 5.36 -1.56 0.90
C ALA A 22 6.62 -2.19 1.48
N LEU A 23 6.56 -3.51 1.53
CA LEU A 23 7.33 -4.39 2.39
C LEU A 23 8.84 -4.20 2.22
N ARG A 24 9.55 -4.09 3.34
CA ARG A 24 10.98 -4.40 3.41
C ARG A 24 11.11 -5.86 3.02
N ILE A 25 11.61 -6.16 1.83
CA ILE A 25 12.01 -7.53 1.46
C ILE A 25 13.12 -7.95 2.44
N PRO A 26 12.86 -8.81 3.43
CA PRO A 26 13.83 -9.11 4.49
C PRO A 26 14.80 -10.23 4.07
N PHE A 27 14.72 -10.69 2.82
CA PHE A 27 15.52 -11.78 2.29
C PHE A 27 16.41 -11.30 1.15
N ASP A 28 17.64 -11.80 1.12
CA ASP A 28 18.56 -11.58 0.01
C ASP A 28 18.15 -12.50 -1.15
N VAL A 29 18.07 -11.94 -2.36
CA VAL A 29 17.84 -12.74 -3.56
C VAL A 29 19.10 -13.55 -3.86
N HIS A 30 18.99 -14.87 -3.91
CA HIS A 30 20.14 -15.73 -4.10
C HIS A 30 20.47 -15.86 -5.59
N ILE A 31 21.56 -15.23 -6.01
CA ILE A 31 22.07 -15.41 -7.38
C ILE A 31 22.63 -16.83 -7.49
N GLN A 32 21.81 -17.81 -7.88
CA GLN A 32 22.36 -19.02 -8.48
C GLN A 32 23.04 -18.56 -9.77
N THR A 33 24.38 -18.52 -9.75
CA THR A 33 25.18 -18.27 -10.95
C THR A 33 25.27 -19.59 -11.70
N PRO A 34 24.62 -19.78 -12.87
CA PRO A 34 25.20 -20.69 -13.85
C PRO A 34 26.52 -20.06 -14.29
N ALA A 35 27.57 -20.86 -14.39
CA ALA A 35 28.86 -20.41 -14.90
C ALA A 35 28.66 -19.60 -16.20
N SER A 36 29.20 -18.38 -16.22
CA SER A 36 29.19 -17.41 -17.32
C SER A 36 27.81 -17.02 -17.87
N ASN A 37 27.19 -15.99 -17.30
CA ASN A 37 26.39 -15.05 -18.08
C ASN A 37 26.87 -13.64 -17.73
N PRO A 38 27.50 -12.89 -18.65
CA PRO A 38 27.74 -11.47 -18.41
C PRO A 38 26.40 -10.79 -18.16
N THR A 39 26.38 -9.78 -17.29
CA THR A 39 25.29 -8.80 -17.20
C THR A 39 24.96 -8.31 -18.60
N THR A 40 23.96 -8.92 -19.23
CA THR A 40 23.52 -8.54 -20.57
C THR A 40 22.76 -7.25 -20.41
N HIS A 41 23.45 -6.12 -20.51
CA HIS A 41 22.83 -4.95 -21.10
C HIS A 41 22.28 -5.41 -22.45
N PHE A 42 20.95 -5.44 -22.57
CA PHE A 42 20.29 -5.90 -23.78
C PHE A 42 20.87 -5.14 -24.97
N PRO A 43 21.24 -5.83 -26.07
CA PRO A 43 21.66 -5.14 -27.28
C PRO A 43 20.56 -4.18 -27.71
N ARG A 44 20.96 -3.03 -28.25
CA ARG A 44 20.13 -1.98 -28.83
C ARG A 44 19.20 -2.56 -29.90
N GLN A 45 18.08 -3.16 -29.50
CA GLN A 45 17.00 -3.47 -30.42
C GLN A 45 16.27 -2.16 -30.67
N SER A 46 16.31 -1.70 -31.92
CA SER A 46 15.47 -0.61 -32.38
C SER A 46 14.02 -0.97 -32.08
N SER A 47 13.31 -0.11 -31.35
CA SER A 47 11.86 -0.15 -31.24
C SER A 47 11.26 -0.05 -32.65
N SER A 48 10.95 -1.17 -33.26
CA SER A 48 10.12 -1.21 -34.47
C SER A 48 8.68 -1.39 -34.01
N ASN A 49 7.82 -0.41 -34.30
CA ASN A 49 6.37 -0.45 -34.06
C ASN A 49 5.98 -0.64 -32.58
N GLY A 50 6.17 0.37 -31.71
CA GLY A 50 5.51 0.48 -30.40
C GLY A 50 5.68 -0.62 -29.34
N ILE A 51 6.43 -1.68 -29.64
CA ILE A 51 6.74 -2.79 -28.73
C ILE A 51 8.13 -2.58 -28.12
N VAL A 52 8.22 -2.72 -26.80
CA VAL A 52 9.47 -2.61 -26.04
C VAL A 52 9.70 -3.91 -25.26
N PRO A 53 10.91 -4.50 -25.33
CA PRO A 53 11.23 -5.68 -24.52
C PRO A 53 11.24 -5.33 -23.03
N VAL A 54 10.83 -6.30 -22.21
CA VAL A 54 10.85 -6.18 -20.75
C VAL A 54 11.93 -7.10 -20.19
N GLY A 55 12.95 -6.50 -19.58
CA GLY A 55 13.97 -7.19 -18.81
C GLY A 55 13.38 -7.81 -17.54
N ASN A 56 14.00 -8.89 -17.08
CA ASN A 56 13.58 -9.62 -15.88
C ASN A 56 14.83 -9.94 -15.05
N THR A 57 14.94 -9.34 -13.86
CA THR A 57 15.95 -9.72 -12.86
C THR A 57 15.32 -10.66 -11.86
N GLN A 58 15.70 -11.94 -11.95
CA GLN A 58 15.38 -12.99 -10.97
C GLN A 58 13.89 -13.13 -10.61
N ASN A 59 12.97 -12.82 -11.53
CA ASN A 59 11.52 -12.77 -11.28
C ASN A 59 11.10 -11.74 -10.22
N VAL A 60 12.00 -10.83 -9.83
CA VAL A 60 11.83 -9.83 -8.77
C VAL A 60 11.63 -8.43 -9.31
N PHE A 61 12.31 -8.08 -10.41
CA PHE A 61 12.23 -6.76 -11.02
C PHE A 61 12.02 -6.87 -12.53
N TYR A 62 11.09 -6.07 -13.05
CA TYR A 62 10.83 -5.94 -14.48
C TYR A 62 11.04 -4.51 -14.93
N TYR A 63 11.86 -4.34 -15.96
CA TYR A 63 12.34 -3.04 -16.38
C TYR A 63 12.44 -2.96 -17.89
N THR A 64 12.49 -1.74 -18.40
CA THR A 64 12.63 -1.47 -19.83
C THR A 64 13.44 -0.21 -20.05
N ASN A 65 13.81 0.08 -21.29
CA ASN A 65 14.57 1.28 -21.61
C ASN A 65 13.65 2.41 -22.10
N ILE A 66 13.88 3.60 -21.57
CA ILE A 66 13.38 4.88 -22.11
C ILE A 66 14.54 5.68 -22.67
N THR A 67 14.25 6.64 -23.56
CA THR A 67 15.20 7.69 -23.92
C THR A 67 14.81 8.96 -23.18
N LEU A 68 15.71 9.58 -22.42
CA LEU A 68 15.47 10.85 -21.74
C LEU A 68 16.69 11.76 -21.92
N GLY A 69 16.49 12.97 -22.42
CA GLY A 69 17.61 13.89 -22.74
C GLY A 69 18.59 13.30 -23.77
N GLY A 70 18.12 12.41 -24.65
CA GLY A 70 18.94 11.69 -25.62
C GLY A 70 19.77 10.53 -25.03
N GLN A 71 19.57 10.18 -23.76
CA GLN A 71 20.25 9.06 -23.10
C GLN A 71 19.28 7.90 -22.88
N ASN A 72 19.75 6.67 -23.08
CA ASN A 72 18.97 5.48 -22.72
C ASN A 72 19.08 5.22 -21.23
N ILE A 73 17.95 5.11 -20.54
CA ILE A 73 17.86 4.86 -19.10
C ILE A 73 16.97 3.64 -18.87
N SER A 74 17.46 2.68 -18.08
CA SER A 74 16.68 1.53 -17.67
C SER A 74 15.73 1.92 -16.52
N VAL A 75 14.43 1.71 -16.68
CA VAL A 75 13.40 2.07 -15.70
C VAL A 75 12.50 0.89 -15.37
N MET A 76 12.17 0.74 -14.11
CA MET A 76 11.16 -0.22 -13.65
C MET A 76 9.77 0.17 -14.17
N LEU A 77 9.00 -0.82 -14.63
CA LEU A 77 7.60 -0.64 -15.00
C LEU A 77 6.72 -0.79 -13.76
N ASP A 78 6.03 0.28 -13.38
CA ASP A 78 5.26 0.30 -12.13
C ASP A 78 3.82 0.79 -12.33
N THR A 79 2.85 -0.13 -12.32
CA THR A 79 1.43 0.22 -12.36
C THR A 79 0.87 0.68 -11.01
N GLY A 80 1.62 0.56 -9.92
CA GLY A 80 1.25 1.02 -8.58
C GLY A 80 1.56 2.50 -8.32
N SER A 81 2.33 3.17 -9.19
CA SER A 81 2.62 4.62 -9.06
C SER A 81 2.50 5.37 -10.39
N SER A 82 2.60 6.70 -10.34
CA SER A 82 2.30 7.57 -11.50
C SER A 82 3.42 8.53 -11.89
N ASP A 83 4.49 8.64 -11.11
CA ASP A 83 5.58 9.59 -11.38
C ASP A 83 6.71 8.92 -12.16
N LEU A 84 7.46 9.71 -12.94
CA LEU A 84 8.73 9.30 -13.55
C LEU A 84 9.88 9.84 -12.70
N TRP A 85 10.80 8.97 -12.29
CA TRP A 85 12.06 9.41 -11.68
C TRP A 85 13.24 8.62 -12.22
N VAL A 86 14.39 9.27 -12.28
CA VAL A 86 15.65 8.66 -12.72
C VAL A 86 16.79 9.07 -11.80
N ALA A 87 17.73 8.17 -11.60
CA ALA A 87 18.97 8.41 -10.89
C ALA A 87 20.09 8.84 -11.85
N GLY A 88 21.06 9.59 -11.35
CA GLY A 88 22.24 9.97 -12.12
C GLY A 88 22.15 11.38 -12.72
N GLN A 89 22.42 11.51 -14.02
CA GLN A 89 22.48 12.79 -14.73
C GLN A 89 21.77 12.67 -16.08
N VAL A 90 21.00 13.69 -16.46
CA VAL A 90 20.28 13.73 -17.74
C VAL A 90 20.74 14.95 -18.55
N SER A 91 21.31 14.69 -19.73
CA SER A 91 21.78 15.76 -20.62
C SER A 91 20.62 16.61 -21.14
N GLY A 92 20.80 17.94 -21.18
CA GLY A 92 19.79 18.84 -21.74
C GLY A 92 18.51 18.96 -20.91
N ALA A 93 18.52 18.48 -19.67
CA ALA A 93 17.42 18.65 -18.73
C ALA A 93 17.29 20.12 -18.30
N THR A 94 16.05 20.62 -18.21
CA THR A 94 15.74 21.97 -17.77
C THR A 94 15.12 21.92 -16.38
N ASP A 95 15.74 22.63 -15.42
CA ASP A 95 15.23 22.71 -14.05
C ASP A 95 13.92 23.51 -14.01
N THR A 96 12.92 22.97 -13.31
CA THR A 96 11.63 23.65 -13.11
C THR A 96 11.62 24.56 -11.88
N GLY A 97 12.65 24.49 -11.03
CA GLY A 97 12.74 25.19 -9.75
C GLY A 97 11.89 24.58 -8.64
N SER A 98 11.33 23.38 -8.86
CA SER A 98 10.51 22.65 -7.89
C SER A 98 11.18 21.37 -7.44
N SER A 99 10.98 20.97 -6.19
CA SER A 99 11.50 19.73 -5.63
C SER A 99 10.41 18.90 -4.97
N LEU A 100 10.64 17.58 -4.91
CA LEU A 100 9.72 16.60 -4.35
C LEU A 100 10.45 15.46 -3.65
N LYS A 101 9.70 14.81 -2.76
CA LYS A 101 10.07 13.56 -2.11
C LYS A 101 8.96 12.56 -2.38
N LEU A 102 9.29 11.50 -3.11
CA LEU A 102 8.41 10.36 -3.36
C LEU A 102 8.81 9.24 -2.41
N SER A 103 7.83 8.75 -1.64
CA SER A 103 8.03 7.64 -0.72
C SER A 103 7.54 6.36 -1.39
N TYR A 104 8.46 5.44 -1.64
CA TYR A 104 8.17 4.10 -2.11
C TYR A 104 8.34 3.10 -0.97
N ALA A 105 7.86 1.90 -1.22
CA ALA A 105 8.06 0.72 -0.38
C ALA A 105 9.50 0.49 0.05
N VAL A 106 10.36 0.46 -0.95
CA VAL A 106 11.74 0.01 -0.83
C VAL A 106 12.70 1.15 -0.55
N GLY A 107 12.24 2.40 -0.56
CA GLY A 107 13.10 3.56 -0.40
C GLY A 107 12.41 4.89 -0.69
N THR A 108 13.18 5.96 -0.70
CA THR A 108 12.71 7.30 -1.03
C THR A 108 13.47 7.81 -2.26
N ALA A 109 12.72 8.25 -3.27
CA ALA A 109 13.25 9.09 -4.33
C ALA A 109 13.04 10.56 -3.95
N ALA A 110 14.13 11.29 -3.73
CA ALA A 110 14.08 12.72 -3.41
C ALA A 110 15.01 13.50 -4.33
N GLY A 111 14.53 14.64 -4.81
CA GLY A 111 15.30 15.48 -5.71
C GLY A 111 14.51 16.64 -6.29
N ASP A 112 15.07 17.20 -7.35
CA ASP A 112 14.49 18.34 -8.07
C ASP A 112 13.78 17.84 -9.34
N ILE A 113 12.72 18.54 -9.74
CA ILE A 113 11.93 18.21 -10.92
C ILE A 113 12.54 18.92 -12.12
N TYR A 114 12.86 18.14 -13.15
CA TYR A 114 13.37 18.61 -14.42
C TYR A 114 12.40 18.26 -15.54
N THR A 115 12.52 18.94 -16.68
CA THR A 115 11.93 18.51 -17.95
C THR A 115 13.01 18.15 -18.97
N ALA A 116 12.76 17.15 -19.81
CA ALA A 116 13.64 16.81 -20.92
C ALA A 116 12.87 16.17 -22.08
N PRO A 117 13.43 16.15 -23.31
CA PRO A 117 12.93 15.31 -24.38
C PRO A 117 12.92 13.85 -23.96
N PHE A 118 11.80 13.17 -24.19
CA PHE A 118 11.51 11.82 -23.75
C PHE A 118 11.02 10.98 -24.92
N GLU A 119 11.49 9.74 -25.02
CA GLU A 119 10.97 8.76 -25.97
C GLU A 119 10.73 7.43 -25.27
N PHE A 120 9.59 6.80 -25.58
CA PHE A 120 9.24 5.49 -25.06
C PHE A 120 8.27 4.79 -26.02
N ALA A 121 8.52 3.52 -26.32
CA ALA A 121 7.68 2.72 -27.21
C ALA A 121 7.38 3.43 -28.55
N GLY A 122 8.39 4.06 -29.16
CA GLY A 122 8.25 4.78 -30.44
C GLY A 122 7.45 6.10 -30.36
N GLN A 123 7.03 6.54 -29.17
CA GLN A 123 6.36 7.81 -28.91
C GLN A 123 7.36 8.82 -28.34
N SER A 124 7.21 10.11 -28.66
CA SER A 124 8.15 11.16 -28.25
C SER A 124 7.44 12.36 -27.64
N VAL A 125 7.91 12.85 -26.49
CA VAL A 125 7.41 14.03 -25.77
C VAL A 125 8.56 15.03 -25.61
N SER A 126 8.33 16.32 -25.90
CA SER A 126 9.41 17.33 -25.95
C SER A 126 9.97 17.75 -24.58
N ASP A 127 9.13 17.72 -23.55
CA ASP A 127 9.35 18.34 -22.25
C ASP A 127 8.66 17.53 -21.15
N GLN A 128 8.97 16.23 -21.09
CA GLN A 128 8.44 15.35 -20.04
C GLN A 128 9.04 15.74 -18.70
N ALA A 129 8.20 16.06 -17.70
CA ALA A 129 8.67 16.25 -16.33
C ALA A 129 9.05 14.92 -15.69
N PHE A 130 10.12 14.93 -14.90
CA PHE A 130 10.62 13.81 -14.13
C PHE A 130 11.35 14.30 -12.88
N LEU A 131 11.45 13.45 -11.85
CA LEU A 131 12.26 13.72 -10.68
C LEU A 131 13.70 13.22 -10.89
N LEU A 132 14.68 14.10 -10.76
CA LEU A 132 16.10 13.72 -10.80
C LEU A 132 16.58 13.36 -9.40
N VAL A 133 16.85 12.08 -9.17
CA VAL A 133 17.24 11.54 -7.87
C VAL A 133 18.77 11.49 -7.77
N THR A 134 19.33 12.29 -6.88
CA THR A 134 20.79 12.35 -6.67
C THR A 134 21.27 11.36 -5.61
N ASN A 135 20.38 10.87 -4.77
CA ASN A 135 20.70 9.91 -3.71
C ASN A 135 19.71 8.74 -3.69
N VAL A 136 20.21 7.56 -4.04
CA VAL A 136 19.48 6.28 -4.03
C VAL A 136 19.89 5.38 -2.86
N SER A 137 20.66 5.87 -1.89
CA SER A 137 21.15 5.08 -0.75
C SER A 137 20.04 4.67 0.22
N SER A 138 18.85 5.25 0.09
CA SER A 138 17.69 4.89 0.91
C SER A 138 16.95 3.67 0.38
N PHE A 139 17.26 3.21 -0.83
CA PHE A 139 16.67 2.00 -1.38
C PHE A 139 17.23 0.74 -0.70
N SER A 140 16.37 -0.24 -0.44
CA SER A 140 16.72 -1.48 0.27
C SER A 140 17.68 -2.37 -0.53
N THR A 141 17.77 -2.17 -1.84
CA THR A 141 18.72 -2.83 -2.73
C THR A 141 19.49 -1.79 -3.54
N ASN A 142 20.65 -2.18 -4.05
CA ASN A 142 21.38 -1.35 -5.00
C ASN A 142 20.69 -1.46 -6.37
N ILE A 143 19.85 -0.48 -6.69
CA ILE A 143 19.02 -0.47 -7.90
C ILE A 143 19.85 -0.68 -9.18
N HIS A 144 21.07 -0.12 -9.23
CA HIS A 144 21.96 -0.25 -10.38
C HIS A 144 22.40 -1.70 -10.60
N SER A 145 22.68 -2.45 -9.52
CA SER A 145 23.03 -3.88 -9.65
C SER A 145 21.84 -4.76 -10.01
N GLU A 146 20.62 -4.31 -9.71
CA GLU A 146 19.38 -4.99 -10.10
C GLU A 146 18.97 -4.73 -11.56
N GLY A 147 19.67 -3.82 -12.24
CA GLY A 147 19.54 -3.58 -13.68
C GLY A 147 18.67 -2.38 -14.07
N TYR A 148 18.31 -1.50 -13.12
CA TYR A 148 17.52 -0.30 -13.39
C TYR A 148 18.07 0.94 -12.68
N ASP A 149 17.83 2.09 -13.29
CA ASP A 149 18.34 3.41 -12.89
C ASP A 149 17.20 4.40 -12.66
N GLY A 150 15.96 3.91 -12.58
CA GLY A 150 14.77 4.73 -12.42
C GLY A 150 13.49 3.91 -12.42
N LEU A 151 12.37 4.61 -12.45
CA LEU A 151 11.04 4.02 -12.47
C LEU A 151 10.12 4.89 -13.31
N ILE A 152 9.28 4.24 -14.11
CA ILE A 152 8.19 4.87 -14.84
C ILE A 152 6.85 4.43 -14.24
N GLY A 153 6.15 5.38 -13.64
CA GLY A 153 4.79 5.18 -13.16
C GLY A 153 3.79 5.06 -14.31
N LEU A 154 2.98 4.02 -14.26
CA LEU A 154 1.93 3.64 -15.20
C LEU A 154 0.54 3.72 -14.56
N GLY A 155 0.43 4.41 -13.43
CA GLY A 155 -0.82 4.71 -12.76
C GLY A 155 -1.58 5.88 -13.38
N PRO A 156 -2.82 6.12 -12.92
CA PRO A 156 -3.60 7.30 -13.30
C PRO A 156 -2.87 8.61 -12.99
N ASN A 157 -3.06 9.62 -13.84
CA ASN A 157 -2.36 10.91 -13.71
C ASN A 157 -2.64 11.62 -12.38
N THR A 158 -3.83 11.42 -11.80
CA THR A 158 -4.22 11.94 -10.48
C THR A 158 -3.35 11.42 -9.33
N GLY A 159 -2.65 10.30 -9.51
CA GLY A 159 -1.68 9.76 -8.55
C GLY A 159 -0.31 10.45 -8.59
N SER A 160 -0.01 11.24 -9.63
CA SER A 160 1.32 11.84 -9.80
C SER A 160 1.51 13.03 -8.86
N SER A 161 2.58 12.99 -8.07
CA SER A 161 3.00 14.10 -7.22
C SER A 161 3.62 15.22 -8.04
N ILE A 162 4.32 14.89 -9.14
CA ILE A 162 4.85 15.87 -10.09
C ILE A 162 3.69 16.67 -10.72
N TYR A 163 2.64 15.98 -11.17
CA TYR A 163 1.44 16.61 -11.72
C TYR A 163 0.74 17.54 -10.72
N LYS A 164 0.65 17.13 -9.45
CA LYS A 164 0.09 17.98 -8.38
C LYS A 164 0.96 19.20 -8.06
N LYS A 165 2.25 19.18 -8.42
CA LYS A 165 3.24 20.19 -8.05
C LYS A 165 3.48 21.23 -9.16
N LEU A 166 3.45 20.81 -10.42
CA LEU A 166 3.71 21.67 -11.56
C LEU A 166 2.41 22.15 -12.22
N ASP A 167 2.41 23.39 -12.67
CA ASP A 167 1.32 23.93 -13.49
C ASP A 167 1.48 23.53 -14.97
N GLY A 168 0.36 23.25 -15.63
CA GLY A 168 0.31 22.98 -17.07
C GLY A 168 0.60 21.54 -17.47
N ASN A 169 0.63 21.30 -18.78
CA ASN A 169 0.64 19.94 -19.30
C ASN A 169 1.96 19.19 -19.08
N SER A 170 3.09 19.88 -18.92
CA SER A 170 4.41 19.24 -18.72
C SER A 170 4.48 18.43 -17.43
N GLY A 171 3.67 18.78 -16.42
CA GLY A 171 3.55 18.04 -15.16
C GLY A 171 2.81 16.70 -15.28
N ASN A 172 2.07 16.46 -16.36
CA ASN A 172 1.38 15.19 -16.56
C ASN A 172 2.39 14.03 -16.67
N ASN A 173 1.98 12.85 -16.20
CA ASN A 173 2.81 11.66 -16.27
C ASN A 173 3.06 11.19 -17.72
N PRO A 174 4.10 10.36 -17.97
CA PRO A 174 4.51 9.99 -19.32
C PRO A 174 3.40 9.41 -20.19
N ILE A 175 2.56 8.53 -19.62
CA ILE A 175 1.49 7.89 -20.39
C ILE A 175 0.39 8.89 -20.78
N ASN A 176 0.00 9.80 -19.87
CA ASN A 176 -0.95 10.87 -20.20
C ASN A 176 -0.38 11.78 -21.29
N ARG A 177 0.91 12.15 -21.19
CA ARG A 177 1.58 13.02 -22.16
C ARG A 177 1.61 12.41 -23.55
N ILE A 178 1.86 11.11 -23.65
CA ILE A 178 1.81 10.38 -24.91
C ILE A 178 0.40 10.40 -25.49
N PHE A 179 -0.62 9.99 -24.73
CA PHE A 179 -2.00 9.93 -25.27
C PHE A 179 -2.61 11.31 -25.58
N GLN A 180 -2.17 12.37 -24.89
CA GLN A 180 -2.57 13.75 -25.20
C GLN A 180 -2.13 14.21 -26.59
N GLN A 181 -1.08 13.61 -27.17
CA GLN A 181 -0.61 13.95 -28.51
C GLN A 181 -1.57 13.47 -29.60
N THR A 182 -2.41 12.47 -29.30
CA THR A 182 -3.34 11.86 -30.24
C THR A 182 -4.78 12.22 -29.89
N SER A 183 -5.32 13.27 -30.52
CA SER A 183 -6.61 13.87 -30.17
C SER A 183 -7.85 12.99 -30.46
N SER A 184 -7.67 11.85 -31.12
CA SER A 184 -8.76 11.03 -31.70
C SER A 184 -8.54 9.51 -31.55
N SER A 185 -7.64 9.09 -30.67
CA SER A 185 -7.26 7.69 -30.49
C SER A 185 -8.32 6.93 -29.66
N SER A 186 -8.84 5.83 -30.18
CA SER A 186 -9.55 4.81 -29.38
C SER A 186 -8.59 3.90 -28.61
N ASN A 187 -7.28 4.12 -28.75
CA ASN A 187 -6.20 3.22 -28.36
C ASN A 187 -5.42 3.77 -27.17
N ASP A 188 -6.12 4.40 -26.21
CA ASP A 188 -5.52 4.92 -24.97
C ASP A 188 -5.30 3.79 -23.96
N TYR A 189 -4.57 2.75 -24.38
CA TYR A 189 -4.24 1.60 -23.57
C TYR A 189 -2.77 1.22 -23.67
N ILE A 190 -2.26 0.61 -22.61
CA ILE A 190 -0.97 -0.06 -22.60
C ILE A 190 -1.20 -1.56 -22.50
N THR A 191 -0.23 -2.36 -22.94
CA THR A 191 -0.21 -3.78 -22.59
C THR A 191 1.12 -4.19 -21.97
N MET A 192 1.06 -5.19 -21.10
CA MET A 192 2.21 -5.71 -20.38
C MET A 192 2.13 -7.24 -20.29
N MET A 193 3.24 -7.87 -20.62
CA MET A 193 3.47 -9.30 -20.51
C MET A 193 4.80 -9.52 -19.77
N LEU A 194 4.79 -10.26 -18.67
CA LEU A 194 5.97 -10.50 -17.84
C LEU A 194 6.50 -11.93 -18.05
N SER A 195 7.81 -12.08 -18.26
CA SER A 195 8.46 -13.39 -18.39
C SER A 195 8.68 -14.08 -17.05
N ARG A 196 8.83 -15.40 -17.07
CA ARG A 196 9.22 -16.23 -15.92
C ARG A 196 10.58 -16.87 -16.20
N LYS A 197 11.59 -16.58 -15.38
CA LYS A 197 12.89 -17.28 -15.38
C LYS A 197 12.76 -18.61 -14.65
N GLY A 198 13.51 -19.61 -15.12
CA GLY A 198 13.47 -20.97 -14.57
C GLY A 198 12.23 -21.77 -14.98
N ASP A 199 11.56 -21.34 -16.05
CA ASP A 199 10.38 -21.99 -16.62
C ASP A 199 10.72 -22.58 -18.01
N PRO A 200 10.96 -23.90 -18.10
CA PRO A 200 11.41 -24.52 -19.35
C PRO A 200 10.33 -24.59 -20.43
N GLY A 201 9.04 -24.52 -20.07
CA GLY A 201 7.92 -24.64 -21.00
C GLY A 201 7.47 -23.31 -21.59
N SER A 202 7.89 -22.17 -21.03
CA SER A 202 7.43 -20.85 -21.44
C SER A 202 8.17 -20.28 -22.64
N ASN A 203 7.40 -19.75 -23.59
CA ASN A 203 7.87 -18.94 -24.72
C ASN A 203 7.71 -17.43 -24.49
N ILE A 204 7.30 -17.03 -23.28
CA ILE A 204 7.02 -15.64 -22.94
C ILE A 204 8.32 -14.90 -22.62
N THR A 205 8.72 -13.97 -23.49
CA THR A 205 9.98 -13.23 -23.38
C THR A 205 9.88 -11.93 -22.57
N GLY A 206 8.67 -11.43 -22.33
CA GLY A 206 8.42 -10.18 -21.64
C GLY A 206 8.34 -8.99 -22.60
N GLN A 207 7.20 -8.32 -22.66
CA GLN A 207 6.92 -7.25 -23.62
C GLN A 207 6.00 -6.18 -23.03
N PHE A 208 6.20 -4.94 -23.44
CA PHE A 208 5.37 -3.79 -23.12
C PHE A 208 5.01 -3.04 -24.39
N THR A 209 3.79 -2.55 -24.50
CA THR A 209 3.35 -1.76 -25.67
C THR A 209 2.51 -0.55 -25.26
N ILE A 210 2.39 0.41 -26.17
CA ILE A 210 1.48 1.55 -26.06
C ILE A 210 0.57 1.59 -27.30
N GLY A 211 -0.74 1.49 -27.10
CA GLY A 211 -1.75 1.61 -28.15
C GLY A 211 -1.86 0.44 -29.12
N GLU A 212 -1.18 -0.67 -28.83
CA GLU A 212 -1.17 -1.88 -29.67
C GLU A 212 -1.07 -3.17 -28.83
N VAL A 213 -1.24 -4.33 -29.47
CA VAL A 213 -1.15 -5.64 -28.81
C VAL A 213 -0.01 -6.47 -29.40
N VAL A 214 0.59 -7.31 -28.57
CA VAL A 214 1.59 -8.29 -28.99
C VAL A 214 0.97 -9.29 -29.98
N SER A 215 1.66 -9.54 -31.09
CA SER A 215 1.20 -10.48 -32.11
C SER A 215 1.03 -11.90 -31.55
N GLY A 216 -0.08 -12.55 -31.89
CA GLY A 216 -0.48 -13.86 -31.34
C GLY A 216 -1.26 -13.79 -30.03
N PHE A 217 -1.39 -12.60 -29.42
CA PHE A 217 -2.15 -12.36 -28.19
C PHE A 217 -3.30 -11.36 -28.39
N GLU A 218 -3.79 -11.20 -29.62
CA GLU A 218 -4.85 -10.25 -30.00
C GLU A 218 -6.17 -10.51 -29.25
N ASN A 219 -6.39 -11.76 -28.83
CA ASN A 219 -7.56 -12.19 -28.07
C ASN A 219 -7.75 -11.45 -26.73
N VAL A 220 -6.71 -10.77 -26.19
CA VAL A 220 -6.87 -9.92 -25.01
C VAL A 220 -7.98 -8.88 -25.18
N THR A 221 -8.15 -8.37 -26.39
CA THR A 221 -9.18 -7.36 -26.71
C THR A 221 -10.61 -7.89 -26.66
N SER A 222 -10.77 -9.22 -26.65
CA SER A 222 -12.06 -9.92 -26.54
C SER A 222 -12.34 -10.40 -25.11
N MET A 223 -11.41 -10.22 -24.17
CA MET A 223 -11.61 -10.60 -22.77
C MET A 223 -12.63 -9.68 -22.09
N PRO A 224 -13.26 -10.09 -20.97
CA PRO A 224 -14.16 -9.22 -20.23
C PRO A 224 -13.48 -7.90 -19.84
N GLN A 225 -14.15 -6.77 -20.07
CA GLN A 225 -13.69 -5.46 -19.59
C GLN A 225 -13.99 -5.35 -18.09
N LEU A 226 -12.95 -5.46 -17.28
CA LEU A 226 -13.01 -5.27 -15.84
C LEU A 226 -12.98 -3.77 -15.57
N SER A 227 -14.11 -3.20 -15.15
CA SER A 227 -14.20 -1.77 -14.86
C SER A 227 -13.27 -1.40 -13.70
N ILE A 228 -12.61 -0.25 -13.81
CA ILE A 228 -11.82 0.28 -12.69
C ILE A 228 -12.77 0.87 -11.65
N GLU A 229 -12.86 0.21 -10.50
CA GLU A 229 -13.75 0.61 -9.43
C GLU A 229 -13.14 1.74 -8.58
N LYS A 230 -13.98 2.71 -8.20
CA LYS A 230 -13.64 3.75 -7.21
C LYS A 230 -14.28 3.39 -5.89
N VAL A 231 -13.66 2.47 -5.16
CA VAL A 231 -14.26 1.88 -3.95
C VAL A 231 -14.29 2.87 -2.78
N TYR A 232 -13.52 3.97 -2.85
CA TYR A 232 -13.59 5.07 -1.88
C TYR A 232 -13.72 6.45 -2.54
N LYS A 233 -14.47 7.36 -1.89
CA LYS A 233 -14.73 8.75 -2.35
C LYS A 233 -14.44 9.82 -1.27
N VAL A 234 -14.03 9.44 -0.06
CA VAL A 234 -13.89 10.43 1.03
C VAL A 234 -12.51 11.10 0.99
N THR A 235 -11.52 10.43 0.41
CA THR A 235 -10.19 10.96 0.16
C THR A 235 -9.91 10.78 -1.34
N ASP A 236 -9.80 11.88 -2.10
CA ASP A 236 -9.45 11.89 -3.54
C ASP A 236 -7.98 11.45 -3.79
N VAL A 237 -7.36 10.76 -2.85
CA VAL A 237 -5.95 10.35 -2.94
C VAL A 237 -5.87 9.04 -3.73
N ASP A 238 -5.22 9.16 -4.88
CA ASP A 238 -4.48 8.11 -5.58
C ASP A 238 -5.32 6.90 -6.04
N GLN A 239 -6.07 7.14 -7.12
CA GLN A 239 -6.72 6.08 -7.89
C GLN A 239 -5.68 5.04 -8.37
N HIS A 240 -5.90 3.77 -8.03
CA HIS A 240 -5.14 2.62 -8.53
C HIS A 240 -5.94 1.82 -9.57
N TRP A 241 -5.29 0.86 -10.24
CA TRP A 241 -5.92 -0.12 -11.13
C TRP A 241 -6.67 -1.20 -10.34
N GLN A 242 -7.78 -0.78 -9.73
CA GLN A 242 -8.62 -1.60 -8.86
C GLN A 242 -9.65 -2.37 -9.66
N ILE A 243 -9.63 -3.69 -9.53
CA ILE A 243 -10.60 -4.63 -10.10
C ILE A 243 -11.25 -5.44 -8.98
N VAL A 244 -12.42 -6.01 -9.26
CA VAL A 244 -13.14 -6.88 -8.33
C VAL A 244 -13.19 -8.30 -8.85
N THR A 245 -13.02 -9.27 -7.96
CA THR A 245 -13.15 -10.69 -8.31
C THR A 245 -14.59 -11.08 -8.61
N ASP A 246 -14.75 -12.26 -9.21
CA ASP A 246 -16.05 -12.91 -9.28
C ASP A 246 -16.64 -13.18 -7.89
N LYS A 247 -17.96 -13.15 -7.81
CA LYS A 247 -18.71 -13.25 -6.55
C LYS A 247 -18.66 -14.67 -5.97
N ASN A 248 -18.24 -14.77 -4.71
CA ASN A 248 -18.14 -16.00 -3.89
C ASN A 248 -17.15 -17.06 -4.40
N ASN A 249 -16.54 -16.88 -5.57
CA ASN A 249 -15.56 -17.78 -6.16
C ASN A 249 -14.33 -17.04 -6.70
N GLY A 250 -14.06 -15.83 -6.22
CA GLY A 250 -12.96 -15.00 -6.70
C GLY A 250 -11.57 -15.63 -6.61
N ILE A 251 -11.35 -16.51 -5.62
CA ILE A 251 -10.11 -17.26 -5.46
C ILE A 251 -10.45 -18.72 -5.15
N ILE A 252 -9.87 -19.65 -5.88
CA ILE A 252 -9.94 -21.09 -5.63
C ILE A 252 -8.62 -21.52 -5.00
N GLY A 253 -8.70 -22.14 -3.82
CA GLY A 253 -7.56 -22.60 -3.05
C GLY A 253 -7.04 -23.98 -3.50
N PRO A 254 -6.00 -24.48 -2.81
CA PRO A 254 -5.32 -25.72 -3.19
C PRO A 254 -6.16 -26.99 -3.00
N ASP A 255 -7.27 -26.90 -2.26
CA ASP A 255 -8.25 -27.99 -2.11
C ASP A 255 -9.37 -27.95 -3.17
N GLY A 256 -9.26 -27.06 -4.16
CA GLY A 256 -10.25 -26.88 -5.20
C GLY A 256 -11.53 -26.18 -4.74
N GLN A 257 -11.58 -25.67 -3.50
CA GLN A 257 -12.73 -24.94 -2.98
C GLN A 257 -12.52 -23.42 -3.04
N PRO A 258 -13.59 -22.63 -3.16
CA PRO A 258 -13.51 -21.18 -3.01
C PRO A 258 -12.98 -20.77 -1.64
N ILE A 259 -11.97 -19.89 -1.63
CA ILE A 259 -11.50 -19.24 -0.42
C ILE A 259 -12.50 -18.14 -0.07
N LYS A 260 -13.15 -18.28 1.09
CA LYS A 260 -14.14 -17.31 1.57
C LYS A 260 -13.44 -16.15 2.28
N TYR A 261 -13.78 -14.94 1.87
CA TYR A 261 -13.31 -13.71 2.50
C TYR A 261 -14.38 -12.64 2.40
N SER A 262 -14.46 -11.77 3.42
CA SER A 262 -15.33 -10.60 3.41
C SER A 262 -14.45 -9.39 3.21
N SER A 263 -14.66 -8.67 2.10
CA SER A 263 -13.92 -7.45 1.80
C SER A 263 -14.00 -6.44 2.96
N ILE A 264 -12.86 -5.82 3.26
CA ILE A 264 -12.77 -4.67 4.16
C ILE A 264 -12.99 -3.35 3.41
N ALA A 265 -12.99 -3.39 2.08
CA ALA A 265 -13.14 -2.20 1.26
C ALA A 265 -14.59 -1.67 1.29
N PRO A 266 -14.84 -0.40 1.69
CA PRO A 266 -16.17 0.15 1.79
C PRO A 266 -16.91 0.08 0.46
N LYS A 267 -18.15 -0.39 0.45
CA LYS A 267 -18.99 -0.51 -0.76
C LYS A 267 -18.47 -1.54 -1.79
N ALA A 268 -17.48 -2.36 -1.45
CA ALA A 268 -17.21 -3.56 -2.24
C ALA A 268 -18.49 -4.41 -2.34
N PRO A 269 -18.84 -4.92 -3.53
CA PRO A 269 -19.99 -5.80 -3.66
C PRO A 269 -19.87 -7.05 -2.77
N ASP A 270 -21.00 -7.49 -2.21
CA ASP A 270 -21.04 -8.67 -1.32
C ASP A 270 -20.47 -9.91 -2.01
N GLY A 271 -19.48 -10.53 -1.36
CA GLY A 271 -18.82 -11.74 -1.84
C GLY A 271 -17.74 -11.51 -2.88
N THR A 272 -17.35 -10.26 -3.16
CA THR A 272 -16.20 -9.94 -4.00
C THR A 272 -15.00 -9.52 -3.17
N ILE A 273 -13.81 -9.60 -3.76
CA ILE A 273 -12.55 -9.10 -3.19
C ILE A 273 -12.02 -8.01 -4.11
N VAL A 274 -11.59 -6.88 -3.55
CA VAL A 274 -11.02 -5.74 -4.30
C VAL A 274 -9.52 -5.90 -4.41
N GLY A 275 -9.00 -6.03 -5.63
CA GLY A 275 -7.58 -6.18 -5.91
C GLY A 275 -7.01 -5.04 -6.75
N VAL A 276 -5.81 -4.60 -6.41
CA VAL A 276 -5.00 -3.67 -7.22
C VAL A 276 -4.01 -4.45 -8.07
N LEU A 277 -3.89 -4.12 -9.36
CA LEU A 277 -2.83 -4.64 -10.22
C LEU A 277 -1.58 -3.77 -10.11
N ASP A 278 -0.48 -4.36 -9.63
CA ASP A 278 0.75 -3.63 -9.31
C ASP A 278 2.00 -4.36 -9.83
N SER A 279 2.52 -3.93 -10.98
CA SER A 279 3.77 -4.45 -11.52
C SER A 279 5.01 -4.00 -10.76
N GLY A 280 4.92 -3.00 -9.88
CA GLY A 280 5.99 -2.59 -8.98
C GLY A 280 6.11 -3.47 -7.73
N PHE A 281 5.15 -4.38 -7.51
CA PHE A 281 5.14 -5.26 -6.35
C PHE A 281 5.58 -6.68 -6.70
N THR A 282 6.72 -7.13 -6.16
CA THR A 282 7.25 -8.46 -6.46
C THR A 282 6.33 -9.60 -5.98
N LEU A 283 5.99 -9.60 -4.68
CA LEU A 283 5.20 -10.64 -4.03
C LEU A 283 3.77 -10.14 -3.81
N PRO A 284 2.73 -10.74 -4.43
CA PRO A 284 1.35 -10.35 -4.18
C PRO A 284 1.02 -10.29 -2.68
N GLN A 285 0.27 -9.26 -2.29
CA GLN A 285 -0.25 -9.11 -0.94
C GLN A 285 -1.72 -9.51 -0.95
N VAL A 286 -2.12 -10.47 -0.13
CA VAL A 286 -3.50 -10.96 -0.01
C VAL A 286 -3.94 -10.90 1.44
N PRO A 287 -5.25 -10.91 1.74
CA PRO A 287 -5.71 -10.98 3.11
C PRO A 287 -5.08 -12.17 3.83
N ARG A 288 -4.75 -12.00 5.11
CA ARG A 288 -4.09 -13.06 5.91
C ARG A 288 -4.84 -14.39 5.82
N THR A 289 -6.17 -14.35 5.88
CA THR A 289 -7.03 -15.54 5.73
C THR A 289 -6.89 -16.23 4.37
N VAL A 290 -6.62 -15.47 3.30
CA VAL A 290 -6.35 -16.01 1.97
C VAL A 290 -4.97 -16.67 1.94
N SER A 291 -3.94 -15.99 2.45
CA SER A 291 -2.59 -16.56 2.54
C SER A 291 -2.57 -17.85 3.36
N ASP A 292 -3.21 -17.85 4.54
CA ASP A 292 -3.36 -19.04 5.39
C ASP A 292 -4.15 -20.16 4.70
N ALA A 293 -5.15 -19.84 3.87
CA ALA A 293 -5.90 -20.84 3.11
C ALA A 293 -5.07 -21.45 1.96
N ILE A 294 -4.10 -20.70 1.41
CA ILE A 294 -3.17 -21.20 0.39
C ILE A 294 -2.11 -22.11 1.03
N TYR A 295 -1.52 -21.71 2.16
CA TYR A 295 -0.32 -22.36 2.70
C TYR A 295 -0.53 -23.14 3.99
N GLY A 296 -1.47 -22.74 4.86
CA GLY A 296 -1.59 -23.25 6.23
C GLY A 296 -1.98 -24.73 6.34
N ARG A 297 -2.39 -25.37 5.24
CA ARG A 297 -2.67 -26.81 5.17
C ARG A 297 -1.58 -27.60 4.43
N VAL A 298 -0.52 -26.96 3.94
CA VAL A 298 0.60 -27.65 3.33
C VAL A 298 1.36 -28.42 4.41
N GLN A 299 1.60 -29.71 4.18
CA GLN A 299 2.33 -30.54 5.12
C GLN A 299 3.79 -30.05 5.25
N GLY A 300 4.22 -29.77 6.48
CA GLY A 300 5.57 -29.27 6.76
C GLY A 300 5.78 -27.78 6.44
N ALA A 301 4.71 -27.03 6.13
CA ALA A 301 4.79 -25.58 6.08
C ALA A 301 5.03 -24.99 7.48
N GLU A 302 5.70 -23.84 7.52
CA GLU A 302 5.87 -23.05 8.75
C GLU A 302 5.76 -21.56 8.44
N TRP A 303 5.38 -20.78 9.45
CA TRP A 303 5.48 -19.32 9.40
C TRP A 303 6.86 -18.86 9.86
N SER A 304 7.59 -18.18 8.99
CA SER A 304 8.85 -17.53 9.33
C SER A 304 8.58 -16.13 9.85
N ALA A 305 8.78 -15.92 11.15
CA ALA A 305 8.64 -14.60 11.77
C ALA A 305 9.71 -13.61 11.30
N SER A 306 10.90 -14.08 10.90
CA SER A 306 11.97 -13.22 10.37
C SER A 306 11.70 -12.76 8.94
N SER A 307 11.06 -13.62 8.15
CA SER A 307 10.70 -13.30 6.76
C SER A 307 9.30 -12.70 6.63
N GLU A 308 8.53 -12.72 7.72
CA GLU A 308 7.09 -12.39 7.76
C GLU A 308 6.31 -13.11 6.65
N ALA A 309 6.62 -14.41 6.47
CA ALA A 309 6.17 -15.17 5.31
C ALA A 309 5.96 -16.66 5.61
N TRP A 310 5.07 -17.28 4.83
CA TRP A 310 4.95 -18.73 4.77
C TRP A 310 6.14 -19.36 4.05
N LEU A 311 6.74 -20.38 4.67
CA LEU A 311 7.72 -21.27 4.09
C LEU A 311 7.06 -22.63 3.83
N VAL A 312 7.29 -23.19 2.64
CA VAL A 312 6.71 -24.48 2.22
C VAL A 312 7.78 -25.40 1.64
N PRO A 313 7.58 -26.74 1.68
CA PRO A 313 8.50 -27.66 1.01
C PRO A 313 8.53 -27.38 -0.49
N CYS A 314 9.72 -27.22 -1.07
CA CYS A 314 9.85 -26.85 -2.49
C CYS A 314 9.24 -27.86 -3.48
N GLY A 315 9.05 -29.11 -3.07
CA GLY A 315 8.38 -30.15 -3.87
C GLY A 315 6.85 -30.10 -3.80
N GLN A 316 6.26 -29.27 -2.93
CA GLN A 316 4.81 -29.14 -2.82
C GLN A 316 4.25 -28.37 -4.01
N LEU A 317 3.49 -29.06 -4.85
CA LEU A 317 2.66 -28.39 -5.86
C LEU A 317 1.43 -27.78 -5.16
N ILE A 318 1.21 -26.48 -5.36
CA ILE A 318 0.10 -25.73 -4.79
C ILE A 318 -0.70 -25.11 -5.93
N ASN A 319 -1.97 -25.48 -6.05
CA ASN A 319 -2.88 -24.93 -7.05
C ASN A 319 -3.60 -23.72 -6.49
N VAL A 320 -3.56 -22.60 -7.21
CA VAL A 320 -4.33 -21.39 -6.91
C VAL A 320 -4.88 -20.84 -8.22
N THR A 321 -6.15 -20.45 -8.21
CA THR A 321 -6.79 -19.83 -9.38
C THR A 321 -7.54 -18.59 -8.94
N PHE A 322 -7.35 -17.49 -9.65
CA PHE A 322 -8.14 -16.27 -9.47
C PHE A 322 -9.22 -16.21 -10.56
N ASN A 323 -10.39 -15.65 -10.25
CA ASN A 323 -11.51 -15.53 -11.19
C ASN A 323 -11.96 -14.07 -11.29
N PHE A 324 -11.99 -13.56 -12.51
CA PHE A 324 -12.42 -12.20 -12.84
C PHE A 324 -13.26 -12.18 -14.12
N GLY A 325 -14.44 -11.56 -14.06
CA GLY A 325 -15.32 -11.42 -15.21
C GLY A 325 -15.81 -12.76 -15.79
N GLY A 326 -15.89 -13.81 -14.98
CA GLY A 326 -16.25 -15.16 -15.41
C GLY A 326 -15.12 -15.95 -16.07
N VAL A 327 -13.88 -15.46 -16.01
CA VAL A 327 -12.68 -16.13 -16.56
C VAL A 327 -11.77 -16.58 -15.43
N SER A 328 -11.23 -17.80 -15.55
CA SER A 328 -10.24 -18.36 -14.63
C SER A 328 -8.81 -18.07 -15.05
N TYR A 329 -8.01 -17.62 -14.10
CA TYR A 329 -6.58 -17.31 -14.21
C TYR A 329 -5.81 -18.22 -13.26
N PRO A 330 -5.46 -19.45 -13.70
CA PRO A 330 -4.63 -20.35 -12.90
C PRO A 330 -3.23 -19.76 -12.72
N ILE A 331 -2.70 -19.86 -11.51
CA ILE A 331 -1.34 -19.42 -11.19
C ILE A 331 -0.40 -20.59 -11.38
N HIS A 332 0.68 -20.35 -12.13
CA HIS A 332 1.73 -21.34 -12.34
C HIS A 332 2.31 -21.76 -10.97
N PRO A 333 2.49 -23.05 -10.64
CA PRO A 333 2.92 -23.46 -9.30
C PRO A 333 4.29 -22.89 -8.86
N LEU A 334 5.20 -22.61 -9.81
CA LEU A 334 6.46 -21.88 -9.55
C LEU A 334 6.25 -20.41 -9.13
N ASP A 335 5.10 -19.83 -9.45
CA ASP A 335 4.69 -18.50 -8.99
C ASP A 335 3.90 -18.54 -7.68
N VAL A 336 3.44 -19.71 -7.21
CA VAL A 336 2.79 -19.83 -5.89
C VAL A 336 3.83 -20.02 -4.78
N SER A 337 4.98 -20.65 -5.10
CA SER A 337 6.12 -20.78 -4.20
C SER A 337 7.47 -20.68 -4.93
N SER A 338 8.34 -19.80 -4.46
CA SER A 338 9.63 -19.49 -5.09
C SER A 338 10.82 -19.96 -4.25
N SER A 339 11.87 -20.43 -4.93
CA SER A 339 13.17 -20.75 -4.33
C SER A 339 14.21 -19.65 -4.53
N ASP A 340 13.85 -18.59 -5.22
CA ASP A 340 14.80 -17.55 -5.68
C ASP A 340 15.36 -16.75 -4.49
N PHE A 341 14.75 -16.90 -3.32
CA PHE A 341 15.04 -16.14 -2.09
C PHE A 341 15.92 -16.88 -1.09
N GLY A 342 16.38 -18.10 -1.40
CA GLY A 342 17.34 -18.83 -0.56
C GLY A 342 16.91 -19.06 0.89
N VAL A 343 15.60 -19.07 1.16
CA VAL A 343 15.05 -19.22 2.51
C VAL A 343 15.21 -20.64 3.03
N THR A 344 15.32 -20.76 4.35
CA THR A 344 15.46 -22.05 5.04
C THR A 344 14.42 -22.18 6.13
N PHE A 345 13.99 -23.41 6.35
CA PHE A 345 13.17 -23.77 7.50
C PHE A 345 13.94 -23.56 8.81
N SER A 346 13.23 -23.51 9.93
CA SER A 346 13.78 -23.47 11.29
C SER A 346 14.80 -24.58 11.60
N ASN A 347 14.70 -25.72 10.90
CA ASN A 347 15.64 -26.85 11.00
C ASN A 347 16.88 -26.73 10.09
N GLY A 348 17.02 -25.62 9.35
CA GLY A 348 18.13 -25.34 8.43
C GLY A 348 17.98 -25.95 7.03
N ASN A 349 16.93 -26.71 6.75
CA ASN A 349 16.71 -27.27 5.41
C ASN A 349 16.23 -26.19 4.43
N PRO A 350 16.58 -26.29 3.13
CA PRO A 350 16.06 -25.39 2.10
C PRO A 350 14.53 -25.39 2.07
N ALA A 351 13.95 -24.21 1.99
CA ALA A 351 12.51 -23.99 1.88
C ALA A 351 12.20 -23.16 0.64
N CYS A 352 10.92 -23.17 0.23
CA CYS A 352 10.40 -22.24 -0.75
C CYS A 352 9.52 -21.21 -0.06
N LEU A 353 9.70 -19.95 -0.42
CA LEU A 353 8.88 -18.85 0.05
C LEU A 353 7.52 -18.91 -0.65
N GLY A 354 6.42 -18.95 0.10
CA GLY A 354 5.10 -18.68 -0.47
C GLY A 354 5.10 -17.28 -1.09
N THR A 355 4.52 -17.05 -2.26
CA THR A 355 4.58 -15.74 -2.91
C THR A 355 3.40 -14.83 -2.58
N PHE A 356 2.25 -15.39 -2.18
CA PHE A 356 1.03 -14.66 -1.81
C PHE A 356 1.05 -14.33 -0.32
N GLN A 357 1.67 -13.22 0.02
CA GLN A 357 1.95 -12.83 1.40
C GLN A 357 0.74 -12.19 2.08
N PRO A 358 0.58 -12.35 3.40
CA PRO A 358 -0.38 -11.56 4.15
C PRO A 358 -0.11 -10.06 3.96
N VAL A 359 -1.15 -9.29 3.69
CA VAL A 359 -1.08 -7.82 3.75
C VAL A 359 -0.64 -7.40 5.16
N THR A 360 0.50 -6.74 5.26
CA THR A 360 1.00 -6.13 6.50
C THR A 360 1.01 -4.60 6.44
N SER A 361 0.65 -4.01 5.29
CA SER A 361 0.71 -2.57 5.07
C SER A 361 -0.57 -1.83 5.49
N ALA A 362 -0.31 -0.69 6.10
CA ALA A 362 -1.25 0.34 6.51
C ALA A 362 -2.35 0.68 5.46
N PHE A 363 -1.96 0.90 4.21
CA PHE A 363 -2.88 1.48 3.22
C PHE A 363 -4.00 0.53 2.77
N SER A 364 -3.73 -0.78 2.69
CA SER A 364 -4.78 -1.77 2.45
C SER A 364 -5.69 -1.95 3.67
N LEU A 365 -5.14 -1.80 4.88
CA LEU A 365 -5.87 -1.90 6.15
C LEU A 365 -6.76 -0.67 6.47
N LEU A 366 -6.48 0.48 5.85
CA LEU A 366 -7.41 1.63 5.80
C LEU A 366 -8.69 1.32 5.01
N GLY A 367 -8.73 0.18 4.32
CA GLY A 367 -9.90 -0.34 3.62
C GLY A 367 -10.05 0.21 2.21
N GLU A 368 -8.99 0.62 1.51
CA GLU A 368 -9.18 1.04 0.11
C GLU A 368 -9.31 -0.15 -0.84
N TYR A 369 -8.55 -1.22 -0.57
CA TYR A 369 -8.56 -2.49 -1.31
C TYR A 369 -8.09 -3.63 -0.40
N ASP A 370 -8.40 -4.87 -0.79
CA ASP A 370 -8.11 -6.08 0.01
C ASP A 370 -6.80 -6.75 -0.36
N MET A 371 -6.33 -6.59 -1.60
CA MET A 371 -5.14 -7.27 -2.11
C MET A 371 -4.38 -6.43 -3.15
N ILE A 372 -3.08 -6.70 -3.24
CA ILE A 372 -2.19 -6.23 -4.30
C ILE A 372 -1.75 -7.45 -5.10
N LEU A 373 -2.18 -7.51 -6.36
CA LEU A 373 -1.84 -8.57 -7.31
C LEU A 373 -0.54 -8.19 -8.04
N GLY A 374 0.55 -8.57 -7.40
CA GLY A 374 1.92 -8.33 -7.85
C GLY A 374 2.42 -9.23 -8.98
N MET A 375 3.73 -9.21 -9.22
CA MET A 375 4.38 -9.90 -10.34
C MET A 375 4.10 -11.41 -10.40
N ALA A 376 3.97 -12.09 -9.25
CA ALA A 376 3.63 -13.52 -9.25
C ALA A 376 2.22 -13.79 -9.82
N PHE A 377 1.28 -12.86 -9.69
CA PHE A 377 0.01 -12.92 -10.43
C PHE A 377 0.21 -12.49 -11.89
N LEU A 378 0.85 -11.33 -12.12
CA LEU A 378 0.97 -10.71 -13.44
C LEU A 378 1.80 -11.51 -14.46
N ARG A 379 2.69 -12.42 -14.02
CA ARG A 379 3.34 -13.40 -14.92
C ARG A 379 2.37 -14.40 -15.54
N ASN A 380 1.18 -14.55 -14.99
CA ASN A 380 0.16 -15.48 -15.45
C ASN A 380 -0.90 -14.80 -16.34
N THR A 381 -0.76 -13.49 -16.58
CA THR A 381 -1.71 -12.71 -17.38
C THR A 381 -0.98 -11.88 -18.43
N TYR A 382 -1.55 -11.81 -19.63
CA TYR A 382 -1.26 -10.71 -20.53
C TYR A 382 -2.28 -9.61 -20.24
N THR A 383 -1.76 -8.46 -19.80
CA THR A 383 -2.54 -7.41 -19.15
C THR A 383 -2.68 -6.22 -20.08
N LEU A 384 -3.92 -5.83 -20.38
CA LEU A 384 -4.25 -4.60 -21.10
C LEU A 384 -4.92 -3.63 -20.12
N ILE A 385 -4.41 -2.40 -20.05
CA ILE A 385 -4.96 -1.33 -19.20
C ILE A 385 -5.38 -0.18 -20.10
N ASN A 386 -6.68 0.07 -20.20
CA ASN A 386 -7.24 1.19 -20.93
C ASN A 386 -7.52 2.35 -19.96
N TYR A 387 -6.99 3.52 -20.29
CA TYR A 387 -7.06 4.71 -19.44
C TYR A 387 -8.37 5.48 -19.59
N GLY A 388 -9.09 5.33 -20.71
CA GLY A 388 -10.36 6.00 -20.95
C GLY A 388 -10.34 7.48 -20.56
N ASN A 389 -11.31 7.89 -19.74
CA ASN A 389 -11.46 9.26 -19.24
C ASN A 389 -10.43 9.68 -18.16
N PHE A 390 -9.43 8.84 -17.84
CA PHE A 390 -8.28 9.25 -17.01
C PHE A 390 -7.20 9.99 -17.81
N ILE A 391 -7.36 10.11 -19.14
CA ILE A 391 -6.51 10.98 -19.95
C ILE A 391 -6.97 12.44 -19.79
N THR A 392 -6.10 13.25 -19.18
CA THR A 392 -6.35 14.67 -18.90
C THR A 392 -6.50 15.42 -20.23
N GLY A 393 -7.64 16.08 -20.43
CA GLY A 393 -7.93 16.78 -21.69
C GLY A 393 -8.15 15.84 -22.89
N GLY A 394 -8.26 14.53 -22.66
CA GLY A 394 -8.59 13.56 -23.70
C GLY A 394 -10.03 13.69 -24.20
N SER A 395 -10.27 13.22 -25.42
CA SER A 395 -11.61 13.20 -26.05
C SER A 395 -12.41 11.94 -25.69
N ASN A 396 -11.76 10.92 -25.13
CA ASN A 396 -12.37 9.66 -24.73
C ASN A 396 -13.15 9.82 -23.42
N SER A 397 -14.48 9.65 -23.48
CA SER A 397 -15.36 9.74 -22.31
C SER A 397 -15.66 8.39 -21.66
N ASN A 398 -15.17 7.29 -22.23
CA ASN A 398 -15.39 5.95 -21.68
C ASN A 398 -14.67 5.78 -20.35
N ASN A 399 -15.23 4.97 -19.46
CA ASN A 399 -14.56 4.63 -18.21
C ASN A 399 -13.32 3.75 -18.49
N PRO A 400 -12.24 3.91 -17.70
CA PRO A 400 -11.10 3.02 -17.76
C PRO A 400 -11.48 1.59 -17.38
N TYR A 401 -10.74 0.64 -17.93
CA TYR A 401 -10.92 -0.78 -17.67
C TYR A 401 -9.60 -1.55 -17.84
N VAL A 402 -9.58 -2.77 -17.31
CA VAL A 402 -8.54 -3.76 -17.55
C VAL A 402 -9.13 -4.94 -18.32
N GLN A 403 -8.35 -5.51 -19.24
CA GLN A 403 -8.60 -6.83 -19.81
C GLN A 403 -7.41 -7.73 -19.50
N LEU A 404 -7.68 -8.95 -19.05
CA LEU A 404 -6.66 -9.94 -18.71
C LEU A 404 -6.85 -11.16 -19.59
N LEU A 405 -5.79 -11.61 -20.26
CA LEU A 405 -5.75 -12.88 -20.98
C LEU A 405 -4.92 -13.89 -20.17
N PRO A 406 -5.46 -15.06 -19.79
CA PRO A 406 -4.68 -16.06 -19.04
C PRO A 406 -3.57 -16.64 -19.91
N LEU A 407 -2.35 -16.70 -19.35
CA LEU A 407 -1.17 -17.26 -20.03
C LEU A 407 -0.82 -18.67 -19.55
N THR A 408 -1.31 -19.06 -18.38
CA THR A 408 -0.95 -20.34 -17.76
C THR A 408 -1.85 -21.46 -18.24
N ASN A 409 -1.24 -22.44 -18.92
CA ASN A 409 -1.83 -23.74 -19.15
C ASN A 409 -1.49 -24.66 -17.97
N ILE A 410 -2.52 -25.19 -17.29
CA ILE A 410 -2.34 -25.99 -16.07
C ILE A 410 -1.51 -27.25 -16.32
N GLU A 411 -1.72 -27.94 -17.44
CA GLU A 411 -1.01 -29.20 -17.75
C GLU A 411 0.48 -28.94 -17.98
N SER A 412 0.81 -27.94 -18.80
CA SER A 412 2.20 -27.52 -19.00
C SER A 412 2.83 -27.07 -17.68
N ALA A 413 2.12 -26.25 -16.90
CA ALA A 413 2.64 -25.71 -15.64
C ALA A 413 2.94 -26.79 -14.59
N VAL A 414 2.13 -27.85 -14.53
CA VAL A 414 2.39 -29.02 -13.68
C VAL A 414 3.64 -29.77 -14.16
N ASN A 415 3.79 -29.98 -15.47
CA ASN A 415 4.97 -30.63 -16.03
C ASN A 415 6.25 -29.82 -15.76
N ASP A 416 6.21 -28.51 -15.97
CA ASP A 416 7.31 -27.59 -15.70
C ASP A 416 7.70 -27.63 -14.21
N PHE A 417 6.71 -27.61 -13.31
CA PHE A 417 6.96 -27.77 -11.88
C PHE A 417 7.64 -29.11 -11.55
N ILE A 418 7.18 -30.23 -12.14
CA ILE A 418 7.80 -31.54 -11.92
C ILE A 418 9.26 -31.55 -12.39
N GLN A 419 9.55 -30.94 -13.55
CA GLN A 419 10.93 -30.83 -14.04
C GLN A 419 11.80 -30.00 -13.10
N VAL A 420 11.32 -28.83 -12.68
CA VAL A 420 12.10 -27.85 -11.91
C VAL A 420 12.24 -28.24 -10.44
N ARG A 421 11.19 -28.77 -9.81
CA ARG A 421 11.14 -29.03 -8.35
C ARG A 421 11.39 -30.46 -7.95
N LEU A 422 11.08 -31.40 -8.84
CA LEU A 422 11.12 -32.83 -8.56
C LEU A 422 12.10 -33.59 -9.47
N ASN A 423 12.97 -32.86 -10.19
CA ASN A 423 13.96 -33.42 -11.10
C ASN A 423 13.34 -34.40 -12.12
N GLY A 424 12.14 -34.06 -12.62
CA GLY A 424 11.39 -34.87 -13.58
C GLY A 424 10.63 -36.06 -13.00
N GLN A 425 10.73 -36.32 -11.69
CA GLN A 425 10.01 -37.41 -11.04
C GLN A 425 8.60 -36.98 -10.62
N ASN A 426 7.58 -37.53 -11.27
CA ASN A 426 6.19 -37.23 -10.93
C ASN A 426 5.78 -37.89 -9.59
N THR A 427 6.03 -37.16 -8.50
CA THR A 427 5.70 -37.57 -7.13
C THR A 427 4.69 -36.65 -6.46
N ILE A 428 4.07 -35.72 -7.21
CA ILE A 428 3.17 -34.68 -6.66
C ILE A 428 1.95 -35.25 -5.90
N ASN A 429 1.54 -36.48 -6.21
CA ASN A 429 0.42 -37.17 -5.55
C ASN A 429 0.85 -38.09 -4.39
N SER A 430 2.12 -38.04 -3.98
CA SER A 430 2.62 -38.86 -2.88
C SER A 430 2.00 -38.41 -1.55
N PRO A 431 1.78 -39.32 -0.58
CA PRO A 431 1.17 -38.97 0.70
C PRO A 431 1.85 -37.81 1.45
N GLN A 432 3.15 -37.62 1.25
CA GLN A 432 3.93 -36.52 1.86
C GLN A 432 3.55 -35.11 1.36
N TYR A 433 2.86 -35.00 0.22
CA TYR A 433 2.38 -33.74 -0.36
C TYR A 433 0.86 -33.59 -0.27
N ALA A 434 0.19 -34.49 0.46
CA ALA A 434 -1.22 -34.36 0.73
C ALA A 434 -1.46 -33.13 1.63
N LEU A 435 -2.51 -32.35 1.33
CA LEU A 435 -2.93 -31.28 2.22
C LEU A 435 -3.43 -31.87 3.55
N LEU A 436 -3.07 -31.21 4.64
CA LEU A 436 -3.62 -31.49 5.95
C LEU A 436 -5.15 -31.27 5.96
N PRO A 437 -5.88 -31.96 6.84
CA PRO A 437 -7.31 -31.70 7.05
C PRO A 437 -7.55 -30.24 7.44
N ALA A 438 -8.73 -29.70 7.10
CA ALA A 438 -9.09 -28.31 7.44
C ALA A 438 -9.02 -28.01 8.95
N SER A 439 -9.25 -29.01 9.81
CA SER A 439 -9.12 -28.87 11.27
C SER A 439 -7.68 -28.70 11.76
N GLN A 440 -6.69 -28.95 10.91
CA GLN A 440 -5.26 -28.81 11.20
C GLN A 440 -4.64 -27.62 10.46
N GLN A 441 -5.46 -26.77 9.83
CA GLN A 441 -4.96 -25.56 9.18
C GLN A 441 -4.23 -24.69 10.20
N GLN A 442 -2.97 -24.37 9.87
CA GLN A 442 -2.19 -23.41 10.59
C GLN A 442 -2.56 -21.98 10.18
N HIS A 443 -2.32 -21.05 11.10
CA HIS A 443 -2.60 -19.63 10.90
C HIS A 443 -1.36 -18.80 11.19
N SER A 444 -1.06 -17.87 10.29
CA SER A 444 0.03 -16.93 10.50
C SER A 444 -0.36 -15.94 11.63
N PRO A 445 0.57 -15.60 12.55
CA PRO A 445 0.29 -14.68 13.63
C PRO A 445 0.22 -13.23 13.11
N GLU A 446 -0.63 -12.42 13.75
CA GLU A 446 -0.55 -10.96 13.63
C GLU A 446 0.49 -10.40 14.59
N SER A 447 1.46 -9.63 14.07
CA SER A 447 2.50 -9.02 14.88
C SER A 447 1.95 -7.89 15.76
N ALA A 448 2.64 -7.56 16.86
CA ALA A 448 2.22 -6.45 17.73
C ALA A 448 2.26 -5.08 17.01
N SER A 449 3.20 -4.92 16.07
CA SER A 449 3.29 -3.75 15.17
C SER A 449 2.09 -3.65 14.24
N GLU A 450 1.71 -4.76 13.59
CA GLU A 450 0.52 -4.80 12.72
C GLU A 450 -0.75 -4.47 13.51
N LYS A 451 -0.93 -5.06 14.69
CA LYS A 451 -2.10 -4.78 15.55
C LYS A 451 -2.18 -3.30 15.94
N LYS A 452 -1.03 -2.69 16.23
CA LYS A 452 -0.96 -1.26 16.55
C LYS A 452 -1.32 -0.41 15.33
N GLN A 453 -0.78 -0.71 14.15
CA GLN A 453 -1.08 -0.01 12.90
C GLN A 453 -2.58 -0.11 12.56
N ALA A 454 -3.14 -1.31 12.57
CA ALA A 454 -4.56 -1.55 12.34
C ALA A 454 -5.45 -0.75 13.32
N TYR A 455 -5.03 -0.61 14.58
CA TYR A 455 -5.73 0.22 15.56
C TYR A 455 -5.64 1.72 15.26
N GLU A 456 -4.45 2.24 14.97
CA GLU A 456 -4.23 3.65 14.60
C GLU A 456 -5.10 4.03 13.37
N GLU A 457 -5.25 3.10 12.44
CA GLU A 457 -6.04 3.25 11.21
C GLU A 457 -7.53 3.14 11.41
N LEU A 458 -7.99 2.24 12.28
CA LEU A 458 -9.38 2.20 12.68
C LEU A 458 -9.81 3.51 13.36
N VAL A 459 -8.89 4.16 14.08
CA VAL A 459 -9.11 5.50 14.63
C VAL A 459 -9.14 6.56 13.53
N LEU A 460 -8.22 6.53 12.56
CA LEU A 460 -8.17 7.46 11.43
C LEU A 460 -9.40 7.36 10.51
N SER A 461 -9.81 6.15 10.11
CA SER A 461 -10.99 5.93 9.27
C SER A 461 -12.29 6.40 9.93
N ARG A 462 -12.36 6.38 11.27
CA ARG A 462 -13.52 6.81 12.06
C ARG A 462 -13.40 8.22 12.63
N TRP A 463 -12.30 8.93 12.37
CA TRP A 463 -12.02 10.28 12.86
C TRP A 463 -13.20 11.27 12.69
N PRO A 464 -13.89 11.33 11.53
CA PRO A 464 -15.01 12.26 11.36
C PRO A 464 -16.15 12.00 12.36
N TYR A 465 -16.43 10.72 12.65
CA TYR A 465 -17.44 10.31 13.62
C TYR A 465 -16.98 10.56 15.06
N ILE A 466 -15.70 10.31 15.35
CA ILE A 466 -15.10 10.58 16.67
C ILE A 466 -15.16 12.08 16.97
N LEU A 467 -14.81 12.93 16.01
CA LEU A 467 -14.94 14.39 16.10
C LEU A 467 -16.38 14.82 16.32
N ALA A 468 -17.32 14.32 15.51
CA ALA A 468 -18.72 14.67 15.61
C ALA A 468 -19.27 14.29 16.99
N GLY A 469 -18.98 13.08 17.47
CA GLY A 469 -19.32 12.62 18.82
C GLY A 469 -18.70 13.50 19.91
N GLY A 470 -17.43 13.88 19.76
CA GLY A 470 -16.74 14.80 20.65
C GLY A 470 -17.37 16.19 20.72
N MET A 471 -17.75 16.76 19.57
CA MET A 471 -18.47 18.04 19.53
C MET A 471 -19.84 17.94 20.19
N VAL A 472 -20.61 16.88 19.92
CA VAL A 472 -21.92 16.67 20.55
C VAL A 472 -21.76 16.58 22.08
N PHE A 473 -20.78 15.82 22.55
CA PHE A 473 -20.49 15.71 23.98
C PHE A 473 -20.11 17.07 24.60
N LEU A 474 -19.29 17.86 23.91
CA LEU A 474 -18.91 19.21 24.37
C LEU A 474 -20.12 20.16 24.44
N ILE A 475 -21.00 20.12 23.44
CA ILE A 475 -22.25 20.90 23.42
C ILE A 475 -23.15 20.51 24.59
N LEU A 476 -23.29 19.21 24.88
CA LEU A 476 -24.07 18.71 26.01
C LEU A 476 -23.48 19.15 27.35
N LEU A 477 -22.15 19.10 27.51
CA LEU A 477 -21.47 19.59 28.71
C LEU A 477 -21.68 21.09 28.93
N ILE A 478 -21.50 21.91 27.88
CA ILE A 478 -21.72 23.35 27.95
C ILE A 478 -23.18 23.65 28.31
N SER A 479 -24.13 22.97 27.65
CA SER A 479 -25.56 23.11 27.90
C SER A 479 -25.92 22.74 29.35
N TYR A 480 -25.34 21.66 29.88
CA TYR A 480 -25.52 21.24 31.27
C TYR A 480 -24.95 22.27 32.27
N CYS A 481 -23.75 22.80 32.00
CA CYS A 481 -23.13 23.85 32.80
C CYS A 481 -23.98 25.14 32.81
N ILE A 482 -24.46 25.58 31.64
CA ILE A 482 -25.36 26.73 31.52
C ILE A 482 -26.64 26.48 32.31
N TRP A 483 -27.27 25.32 32.14
CA TRP A 483 -28.48 24.94 32.85
C TRP A 483 -28.27 24.96 34.38
N ARG A 484 -27.19 24.36 34.87
CA ARG A 484 -26.84 24.36 36.31
C ARG A 484 -26.59 25.77 36.85
N CYS A 485 -25.91 26.63 36.08
CA CYS A 485 -25.69 28.03 36.42
C CYS A 485 -27.02 28.82 36.47
N CYS A 486 -27.90 28.63 35.49
CA CYS A 486 -29.24 29.23 35.44
C CYS A 486 -30.12 28.76 36.62
N CYS A 487 -30.12 27.46 36.92
CA CYS A 487 -30.84 26.90 38.07
C CYS A 487 -30.28 27.41 39.40
N ARG A 488 -28.96 27.55 39.54
CA ARG A 488 -28.32 28.12 40.74
C ARG A 488 -28.68 29.60 40.90
N ARG A 489 -28.64 30.40 39.82
CA ARG A 489 -29.11 31.80 39.83
C ARG A 489 -30.58 31.91 40.25
N LYS A 490 -31.47 31.07 39.69
CA LYS A 490 -32.89 31.04 40.09
C LYS A 490 -33.08 30.66 41.56
N ARG A 491 -32.30 29.70 42.08
CA ARG A 491 -32.34 29.32 43.51
C ARG A 491 -31.82 30.45 44.42
N MET A 492 -30.76 31.14 44.03
CA MET A 492 -30.21 32.29 44.76
C MET A 492 -31.21 33.46 44.76
N ALA A 493 -31.85 33.74 43.61
CA ALA A 493 -32.91 34.75 43.50
C ALA A 493 -34.13 34.41 44.38
N LYS A 494 -34.57 33.14 44.40
CA LYS A 494 -35.64 32.69 45.30
C LYS A 494 -35.25 32.81 46.78
N LYS A 495 -34.00 32.49 47.16
CA LYS A 495 -33.49 32.69 48.53
C LYS A 495 -33.42 34.17 48.90
N ALA A 496 -32.97 35.03 47.98
CA ALA A 496 -32.94 36.49 48.19
C ALA A 496 -34.36 37.07 48.33
N ALA A 497 -35.30 36.65 47.48
CA ALA A 497 -36.71 37.05 47.59
C ALA A 497 -37.35 36.58 48.90
N LYS A 498 -37.04 35.36 49.37
CA LYS A 498 -37.52 34.85 50.67
C LYS A 498 -36.95 35.63 51.86
N LYS A 499 -35.66 36.02 51.83
CA LYS A 499 -35.05 36.92 52.83
C LYS A 499 -35.68 38.32 52.81
N ALA A 500 -35.94 38.88 51.63
CA ALA A 500 -36.59 40.19 51.49
C ALA A 500 -38.05 40.17 51.99
N ALA A 501 -38.77 39.06 51.78
CA ALA A 501 -40.12 38.87 52.32
C ALA A 501 -40.13 38.74 53.86
N GLN A 502 -39.12 38.09 54.45
CA GLN A 502 -38.95 38.05 55.91
C GLN A 502 -38.61 39.43 56.51
N GLN A 503 -37.86 40.28 55.81
CA GLN A 503 -37.61 41.66 56.24
C GLN A 503 -38.85 42.56 56.11
N LYS A 504 -39.75 42.32 55.16
CA LYS A 504 -41.04 43.04 55.04
C LYS A 504 -42.15 42.53 55.98
N GLY A 505 -42.03 41.31 56.50
CA GLY A 505 -42.97 40.71 57.46
C GLY A 505 -42.61 40.93 58.95
N GLY A 506 -41.52 41.64 59.24
CA GLY A 506 -41.01 41.88 60.59
C GLY A 506 -41.22 43.31 61.12
N ALA A 507 -42.16 44.07 60.54
CA ALA A 507 -42.55 45.39 61.04
C ALA A 507 -43.88 45.30 61.81
N ALA A 508 -43.89 44.56 62.92
CA ALA A 508 -44.95 44.63 63.93
C ALA A 508 -44.50 43.93 65.23
N SER A 509 -43.78 44.64 66.09
CA SER A 509 -44.00 44.67 67.55
C SER A 509 -42.83 45.38 68.21
N ALA A 510 -43.19 46.29 69.12
CA ALA A 510 -42.36 47.33 69.70
C ALA A 510 -41.54 46.86 70.90
N GLY A 511 -40.46 47.60 71.17
CA GLY A 511 -40.01 47.90 72.53
C GLY A 511 -38.65 47.32 72.92
N GLY A 512 -37.67 48.20 73.15
CA GLY A 512 -36.50 47.86 73.97
C GLY A 512 -35.17 48.49 73.55
N PHE A 513 -34.94 49.73 73.98
CA PHE A 513 -33.67 50.39 74.25
C PHE A 513 -32.37 49.54 74.25
N MET A 514 -31.32 49.95 73.50
CA MET A 514 -30.17 50.69 74.06
C MET A 514 -29.02 50.94 73.05
N SER A 515 -28.56 52.20 73.11
CA SER A 515 -27.29 52.85 72.75
C SER A 515 -26.05 52.07 72.26
N GLY A 516 -25.35 52.68 71.29
CA GLY A 516 -23.89 52.89 71.37
C GLY A 516 -23.01 52.27 70.26
N PRO A 517 -21.84 52.85 69.93
CA PRO A 517 -21.41 53.05 68.55
C PRO A 517 -20.11 52.34 68.11
N TYR A 518 -19.89 52.33 66.79
CA TYR A 518 -18.62 52.25 66.04
C TYR A 518 -17.55 51.19 66.40
N ALA A 519 -17.18 50.37 65.40
CA ALA A 519 -15.82 49.83 65.30
C ALA A 519 -15.36 49.84 63.83
N GLN A 520 -14.22 50.49 63.62
CA GLN A 520 -13.52 50.67 62.34
C GLN A 520 -12.76 49.41 61.90
N LEU A 521 -12.48 49.40 60.60
CA LEU A 521 -11.58 48.52 59.86
C LEU A 521 -10.15 48.46 60.45
N HIS A 522 -9.52 47.30 60.33
CA HIS A 522 -8.08 47.21 60.12
C HIS A 522 -7.75 46.11 59.12
N ASP A 523 -7.16 46.53 58.00
CA ASP A 523 -6.28 45.73 57.17
C ASP A 523 -4.94 45.55 57.90
N SER A 524 -4.30 44.40 57.70
CA SER A 524 -2.84 44.34 57.55
C SER A 524 -2.45 43.17 56.67
N GLN A 525 -1.79 43.51 55.56
CA GLN A 525 -1.07 42.62 54.67
C GLN A 525 0.09 41.93 55.42
N SER A 526 0.38 40.66 55.12
CA SER A 526 1.70 40.29 54.58
C SER A 526 1.80 38.80 54.21
N THR A 527 2.32 38.62 53.00
CA THR A 527 2.87 37.48 52.23
C THR A 527 3.20 36.10 52.83
N ALA A 528 2.97 35.12 51.95
CA ALA A 528 3.77 33.93 51.59
C ALA A 528 3.65 32.64 52.42
N SER A 529 3.16 31.56 51.80
CA SER A 529 3.97 30.43 51.29
C SER A 529 3.08 29.25 50.85
N LEU A 530 3.36 28.72 49.66
CA LEU A 530 2.72 27.53 49.08
C LEU A 530 3.34 26.28 49.70
N VAL A 531 2.52 25.47 50.38
CA VAL A 531 2.88 24.12 50.82
C VAL A 531 2.05 23.11 50.03
N MET A 532 2.74 22.25 49.29
CA MET A 532 2.23 21.06 48.61
C MET A 532 2.49 19.85 49.50
N GLN A 533 1.50 18.97 49.68
CA GLN A 533 1.68 17.59 50.16
C GLN A 533 0.39 16.75 49.93
N PRO A 534 0.43 15.40 49.92
CA PRO A 534 0.58 14.59 48.71
C PRO A 534 -0.55 13.55 48.49
N MET A 535 -0.63 12.96 47.28
CA MET A 535 -1.50 11.81 46.99
C MET A 535 -0.75 10.47 47.03
N ARG A 536 -1.42 9.48 47.62
CA ARG A 536 -1.05 8.08 47.84
C ARG A 536 -0.58 7.34 46.58
N GLY A 537 0.52 6.61 46.70
CA GLY A 537 0.90 5.52 45.81
C GLY A 537 0.38 4.17 46.30
N SER A 538 0.05 3.29 45.36
CA SER A 538 -0.06 1.84 45.57
C SER A 538 0.98 1.14 44.70
N THR A 539 1.85 0.41 45.38
CA THR A 539 2.96 -0.41 44.90
C THR A 539 2.48 -1.73 44.32
N VAL A 540 3.07 -2.16 43.19
CA VAL A 540 3.19 -3.58 42.81
C VAL A 540 4.66 -3.86 42.57
N LYS A 541 5.15 -4.91 43.26
CA LYS A 541 6.54 -5.38 43.32
C LYS A 541 6.93 -6.07 42.00
N LEU A 542 8.15 -5.78 41.53
CA LEU A 542 8.90 -6.61 40.61
C LEU A 542 10.03 -7.25 41.43
N GLU A 543 10.05 -8.58 41.51
CA GLU A 543 11.20 -9.34 41.99
C GLU A 543 12.20 -9.50 40.83
N GLU A 544 13.44 -9.12 41.11
CA GLU A 544 14.64 -9.43 40.34
C GLU A 544 15.02 -10.89 40.58
N ASP A 545 15.42 -11.60 39.53
CA ASP A 545 16.28 -12.77 39.65
C ASP A 545 17.55 -12.49 38.83
N TYR A 546 18.65 -12.29 39.55
CA TYR A 546 20.00 -12.06 39.02
C TYR A 546 20.82 -13.34 39.16
N GLY A 547 21.34 -13.81 38.03
CA GLY A 547 22.51 -14.67 37.93
C GLY A 547 22.88 -14.75 36.46
N GLY A 548 23.98 -14.21 35.94
CA GLY A 548 25.29 -13.95 36.52
C GLY A 548 26.28 -14.73 35.67
N LYS A 549 26.95 -14.06 34.72
CA LYS A 549 28.37 -14.22 34.35
C LYS A 549 28.74 -13.41 33.10
N ASP A 550 29.62 -12.45 33.34
CA ASP A 550 30.45 -11.77 32.35
C ASP A 550 31.35 -12.73 31.58
N ALA A 551 31.58 -12.42 30.30
CA ALA A 551 32.89 -12.60 29.66
C ALA A 551 32.97 -11.78 28.36
N PHE A 552 33.51 -10.56 28.45
CA PHE A 552 34.18 -9.90 27.34
C PHE A 552 35.58 -10.49 27.20
N ALA A 553 35.95 -10.96 26.00
CA ALA A 553 37.34 -11.05 25.58
C ALA A 553 37.46 -10.89 24.06
N ARG A 554 38.10 -9.80 23.65
CA ARG A 554 38.70 -9.60 22.32
C ARG A 554 39.84 -10.60 22.12
N SER A 555 39.97 -11.20 20.94
CA SER A 555 41.17 -11.06 20.06
C SER A 555 41.11 -11.99 18.84
N ARG A 556 41.54 -11.42 17.71
CA ARG A 556 41.87 -11.99 16.38
C ARG A 556 40.72 -12.22 15.42
#